data_AF-A0A834HYR9-F1
#
_entry.id   AF-A0A834HYR9-F1
#
_cell.length_a   1.000
_cell.length_b   1.000
_cell.length_c   1.000
_cell.angle_alpha   90.00
_cell.angle_beta   90.00
_cell.angle_gamma   90.00
#
_symmetry.space_group_name_H-M   'P 1'
#
loop_
_entity.id
_entity.type
_entity.pdbx_description
1 polymer ?
#
loop_
_entity_poly.entity_id
_entity_poly.type
_entity_poly.pdbx_seq_one_letter_code
_entity_poly.pdbx_strand_id
1 'polypeptide(L)'
;MGANYTLDDEPLDYHANMTMQDCQKMHANLTAKLSETHPGAFCDASFDNILCWPPTLLNSTAEMKCFSDFLGIRYDDSQNATRTCMGNGTWMKSVYDNCKELDLFPSSVDTQTNIYLIGYIISTITLIVAIFIFTYFKELRCLRNIIHMNLMWSYLLTYVTWIIFLIGVNFREQMAIMCVFLVTLLHYFHITTFFWMFVEGLYLYILVVRTLTRESFKLRVYLAIGWVV
;
A
#
# COMPACT_ATOMS: atom_id res chain seq x y z
N MET A 1 27.30 -25.65 5.69
CA MET A 1 27.96 -25.57 4.37
C MET A 1 26.85 -25.44 3.33
N GLY A 2 26.65 -24.25 2.76
CA GLY A 2 25.73 -24.05 1.64
C GLY A 2 26.31 -24.70 0.39
N ALA A 3 25.49 -25.46 -0.33
CA ALA A 3 25.89 -26.00 -1.62
C ALA A 3 25.66 -24.91 -2.67
N ASN A 4 26.73 -24.23 -3.09
CA ASN A 4 26.69 -23.32 -4.23
C ASN A 4 26.58 -24.16 -5.51
N TYR A 5 25.36 -24.31 -6.02
CA TYR A 5 25.13 -24.87 -7.35
C TYR A 5 25.21 -23.73 -8.36
N THR A 6 26.40 -23.47 -8.90
CA THR A 6 26.57 -22.62 -10.08
C THR A 6 26.18 -23.45 -11.30
N LEU A 7 24.91 -23.37 -11.69
CA LEU A 7 24.50 -23.67 -13.06
C LEU A 7 24.97 -22.50 -13.94
N ASP A 8 25.58 -22.85 -15.06
CA ASP A 8 26.29 -21.97 -16.00
C ASP A 8 25.54 -20.67 -16.36
N ASP A 9 26.34 -19.65 -16.72
CA ASP A 9 25.98 -18.27 -17.10
C ASP A 9 24.88 -18.16 -18.19
N GLU A 10 23.63 -18.43 -17.84
CA GLU A 10 22.44 -17.92 -18.50
C GLU A 10 21.62 -17.14 -17.48
N PRO A 11 21.20 -15.89 -17.77
CA PRO A 11 20.29 -15.17 -16.89
C PRO A 11 19.05 -16.04 -16.71
N LEU A 12 18.78 -16.47 -15.48
CA LEU A 12 17.57 -17.19 -15.09
C LEU A 12 16.39 -16.25 -15.31
N ASP A 13 15.99 -16.18 -16.57
CA ASP A 13 14.88 -15.38 -17.04
C ASP A 13 13.62 -15.99 -16.42
N TYR A 14 12.73 -15.13 -15.94
CA TYR A 14 11.44 -15.58 -15.46
C TYR A 14 10.74 -16.37 -16.59
N HIS A 15 10.64 -17.67 -16.42
CA HIS A 15 9.96 -18.51 -17.39
C HIS A 15 8.46 -18.46 -17.13
N ALA A 16 7.78 -17.48 -17.74
CA ALA A 16 6.34 -17.27 -17.66
C ALA A 16 5.49 -18.52 -17.98
N ASN A 17 6.07 -19.50 -18.67
CA ASN A 17 5.44 -20.75 -19.09
C ASN A 17 6.11 -22.01 -18.52
N MET A 18 6.83 -21.90 -17.39
CA MET A 18 7.44 -23.06 -16.73
C MET A 18 6.39 -23.80 -15.90
N THR A 19 6.30 -25.13 -16.07
CA THR A 19 5.48 -25.98 -15.20
C THR A 19 6.34 -26.70 -14.16
N MET A 20 5.69 -27.23 -13.12
CA MET A 20 6.35 -28.08 -12.11
C MET A 20 7.10 -29.26 -12.75
N GLN A 21 6.53 -29.86 -13.81
CA GLN A 21 7.14 -30.98 -14.50
C GLN A 21 8.41 -30.57 -15.27
N ASP A 22 8.43 -29.36 -15.82
CA ASP A 22 9.59 -28.86 -16.57
C ASP A 22 10.76 -28.57 -15.63
N CYS A 23 10.47 -27.99 -14.46
CA CYS A 23 11.44 -27.80 -13.39
C CYS A 23 12.04 -29.13 -12.90
N GLN A 24 11.20 -30.16 -12.73
CA GLN A 24 11.66 -31.50 -12.37
C GLN A 24 12.52 -32.15 -13.46
N LYS A 25 12.18 -31.97 -14.74
CA LYS A 25 13.01 -32.43 -15.86
C LYS A 25 14.37 -31.74 -15.90
N MET A 26 14.39 -30.42 -15.67
CA MET A 26 15.61 -29.61 -15.66
C MET A 26 16.61 -30.11 -14.62
N HIS A 27 16.11 -30.48 -13.43
CA HIS A 27 16.95 -30.99 -12.35
C HIS A 27 16.96 -32.51 -12.20
N ALA A 28 16.45 -33.27 -13.17
CA ALA A 28 16.34 -34.73 -13.07
C ALA A 28 17.69 -35.42 -12.81
N ASN A 29 18.76 -34.94 -13.46
CA ASN A 29 20.12 -35.47 -13.28
C ASN A 29 20.67 -35.18 -11.87
N LEU A 30 20.39 -33.98 -11.34
CA LEU A 30 20.79 -33.59 -9.98
C LEU A 30 20.04 -34.42 -8.95
N THR A 31 18.73 -34.60 -9.13
CA THR A 31 17.89 -35.45 -8.29
C THR A 31 18.40 -36.88 -8.29
N ALA A 32 18.72 -37.45 -9.46
CA ALA A 32 19.27 -38.81 -9.55
C ALA A 32 20.59 -38.95 -8.78
N LYS A 33 21.50 -37.98 -8.92
CA LYS A 33 22.78 -37.95 -8.20
C LYS A 33 22.60 -37.85 -6.68
N LEU A 34 21.65 -37.03 -6.22
CA LEU A 34 21.32 -36.95 -4.78
C LEU A 34 20.67 -38.24 -4.29
N SER A 35 19.85 -38.89 -5.11
CA SER A 35 19.25 -40.19 -4.78
C SER A 35 20.28 -41.31 -4.62
N GLU A 36 21.36 -41.30 -5.41
CA GLU A 36 22.45 -42.28 -5.29
C GLU A 36 23.35 -42.02 -4.07
N THR A 37 23.65 -40.75 -3.77
CA THR A 37 24.57 -40.38 -2.69
C THR A 37 23.91 -40.29 -1.32
N HIS A 38 22.64 -39.89 -1.27
CA HIS A 38 21.89 -39.59 -0.05
C HIS A 38 20.43 -40.06 -0.19
N PRO A 39 20.16 -41.38 -0.20
CA PRO A 39 18.83 -41.93 -0.46
C PRO A 39 17.81 -41.45 0.57
N GLY A 40 16.78 -40.73 0.10
CA GLY A 40 15.69 -40.22 0.94
C GLY A 40 16.07 -39.06 1.87
N ALA A 41 17.27 -38.48 1.74
CA ALA A 41 17.75 -37.39 2.59
C ALA A 41 17.83 -36.03 1.86
N PHE A 42 16.87 -35.75 0.98
CA PHE A 42 16.75 -34.48 0.25
C PHE A 42 15.28 -34.15 -0.06
N CYS A 43 15.00 -32.87 -0.31
CA CYS A 43 13.78 -32.40 -0.94
C CYS A 43 13.95 -32.42 -2.47
N ASP A 44 12.92 -32.89 -3.17
CA ASP A 44 12.88 -32.91 -4.63
C ASP A 44 12.82 -31.51 -5.26
N ALA A 45 13.21 -31.41 -6.52
CA ALA A 45 13.08 -30.19 -7.30
C ALA A 45 11.63 -29.69 -7.31
N SER A 46 11.44 -28.39 -7.07
CA SER A 46 10.10 -27.81 -6.89
C SER A 46 10.00 -26.42 -7.50
N PHE A 47 8.92 -26.18 -8.23
CA PHE A 47 8.57 -24.87 -8.77
C PHE A 47 7.54 -24.17 -7.86
N ASP A 48 7.77 -22.90 -7.53
CA ASP A 48 6.89 -22.11 -6.64
C ASP A 48 6.12 -20.99 -7.36
N ASN A 49 5.91 -21.14 -8.67
CA ASN A 49 5.32 -20.15 -9.58
C ASN A 49 6.22 -18.95 -9.92
N ILE A 50 7.43 -18.87 -9.36
CA ILE A 50 8.38 -17.79 -9.64
C ILE A 50 9.73 -18.39 -10.08
N LEU A 51 10.36 -19.18 -9.21
CA LEU A 51 11.66 -19.81 -9.49
C LEU A 51 11.55 -21.35 -9.44
N CYS A 52 12.37 -22.01 -10.26
CA CYS A 52 12.59 -23.44 -10.16
C CYS A 52 13.68 -23.72 -9.12
N TRP A 53 13.32 -24.42 -8.05
CA TRP A 53 14.24 -24.71 -6.95
C TRP A 53 14.92 -26.06 -7.16
N PRO A 54 16.26 -26.12 -7.04
CA PRO A 54 17.01 -27.36 -7.21
C PRO A 54 16.78 -28.34 -6.04
N PRO A 55 16.97 -29.65 -6.27
CA PRO A 55 16.88 -30.65 -5.22
C PRO A 55 17.97 -30.39 -4.17
N THR A 56 17.56 -30.38 -2.90
CA THR A 56 18.37 -29.82 -1.80
C THR A 56 18.33 -30.74 -0.59
N LEU A 57 19.45 -30.91 0.10
CA LEU A 57 19.57 -31.82 1.25
C LEU A 57 18.67 -31.40 2.41
N LEU A 58 18.26 -32.36 3.24
CA LEU A 58 17.48 -32.08 4.46
C LEU A 58 18.22 -31.09 5.38
N ASN A 59 17.45 -30.18 6.01
CA ASN A 59 17.95 -29.12 6.89
C ASN A 59 18.97 -28.17 6.22
N SER A 60 18.92 -28.06 4.89
CA SER A 60 19.75 -27.13 4.13
C SER A 60 18.89 -26.18 3.31
N THR A 61 19.51 -25.08 2.90
CA THR A 61 18.86 -23.98 2.18
C THR A 61 19.37 -23.94 0.75
N ALA A 62 18.44 -23.90 -0.20
CA ALA A 62 18.71 -23.63 -1.60
C ALA A 62 18.84 -22.13 -1.81
N GLU A 63 19.83 -21.71 -2.59
CA GLU A 63 20.03 -20.33 -3.00
C GLU A 63 19.91 -20.23 -4.52
N MET A 64 19.10 -19.29 -4.98
CA MET A 64 18.92 -18.98 -6.40
C MET A 64 19.08 -17.49 -6.60
N LYS A 65 19.69 -17.08 -7.72
CA LYS A 65 19.80 -15.66 -8.07
C LYS A 65 18.41 -15.06 -8.26
N CYS A 66 18.25 -13.78 -7.91
CA CYS A 66 17.03 -13.04 -8.24
C CYS A 66 16.86 -12.95 -9.77
N PHE A 67 15.61 -12.93 -10.22
CA PHE A 67 15.27 -12.72 -11.63
C PHE A 67 15.59 -11.28 -12.04
N SER A 68 15.95 -11.08 -13.29
CA SER A 68 16.26 -9.74 -13.83
C SER A 68 15.02 -9.01 -14.37
N ASP A 69 13.98 -9.78 -14.72
CA ASP A 69 12.65 -9.33 -15.12
C ASP A 69 11.58 -10.27 -14.55
N PHE A 70 10.46 -9.71 -14.11
CA PHE A 70 9.27 -10.47 -13.76
C PHE A 70 8.03 -9.69 -14.19
N LEU A 71 7.25 -10.28 -15.11
CA LEU A 71 6.05 -9.66 -15.68
C LEU A 71 6.29 -8.26 -16.28
N GLY A 72 7.49 -8.01 -16.84
CA GLY A 72 7.87 -6.74 -17.46
C GLY A 72 8.38 -5.68 -16.48
N ILE A 73 8.59 -6.04 -15.21
CA ILE A 73 9.21 -5.19 -14.18
C ILE A 73 10.64 -5.68 -13.97
N ARG A 74 11.60 -4.76 -13.94
CA ARG A 74 13.02 -5.09 -13.76
C ARG A 74 13.40 -5.23 -12.29
N TYR A 75 14.24 -6.20 -11.96
CA TYR A 75 14.69 -6.48 -10.61
C TYR A 75 16.20 -6.58 -10.51
N ASP A 76 16.73 -6.33 -9.31
CA ASP A 76 18.14 -6.41 -8.98
C ASP A 76 18.56 -7.89 -8.90
N ASP A 77 19.31 -8.32 -9.91
CA ASP A 77 19.80 -9.69 -10.07
C ASP A 77 21.14 -9.92 -9.37
N SER A 78 21.64 -8.93 -8.62
CA SER A 78 22.90 -9.06 -7.85
C SER A 78 22.74 -9.89 -6.57
N GLN A 79 21.50 -10.05 -6.09
CA GLN A 79 21.18 -10.74 -4.85
C GLN A 79 20.55 -12.12 -5.09
N ASN A 80 20.43 -12.90 -4.00
CA ASN A 80 19.89 -14.25 -4.02
C ASN A 80 18.59 -14.37 -3.21
N ALA A 81 17.64 -15.13 -3.75
CA ALA A 81 16.49 -15.67 -3.05
C ALA A 81 16.86 -17.00 -2.38
N THR A 82 16.21 -17.30 -1.25
CA THR A 82 16.49 -18.52 -0.46
C THR A 82 15.23 -19.35 -0.22
N ARG A 83 15.39 -20.67 -0.16
CA ARG A 83 14.32 -21.60 0.23
C ARG A 83 14.86 -22.77 1.02
N THR A 84 14.25 -23.04 2.18
CA THR A 84 14.76 -24.06 3.12
C THR A 84 14.04 -25.40 2.94
N CYS A 85 14.81 -26.47 2.82
CA CYS A 85 14.32 -27.85 2.91
C CYS A 85 14.32 -28.31 4.36
N MET A 86 13.14 -28.62 4.90
CA MET A 86 13.00 -29.08 6.29
C MET A 86 13.44 -30.54 6.43
N GLY A 87 13.80 -30.95 7.66
CA GLY A 87 14.21 -32.33 7.98
C GLY A 87 13.14 -33.41 7.77
N ASN A 88 11.89 -33.04 7.50
CA ASN A 88 10.80 -33.95 7.14
C ASN A 88 10.65 -34.15 5.62
N GLY A 89 11.54 -33.57 4.80
CA GLY A 89 11.48 -33.64 3.34
C GLY A 89 10.49 -32.67 2.70
N THR A 90 10.00 -31.67 3.43
CA THR A 90 9.09 -30.64 2.91
C THR A 90 9.77 -29.29 2.70
N TRP A 91 9.31 -28.57 1.70
CA TRP A 91 9.78 -27.21 1.40
C TRP A 91 9.09 -26.17 2.28
N MET A 92 9.89 -25.26 2.85
CA MET A 92 9.38 -24.04 3.47
C MET A 92 8.98 -23.01 2.39
N LYS A 93 8.26 -21.98 2.82
CA LYS A 93 7.96 -20.80 2.00
C LYS A 93 9.27 -20.13 1.53
N SER A 94 9.36 -19.84 0.25
CA SER A 94 10.47 -19.13 -0.38
C SER A 94 10.59 -17.70 0.14
N VAL A 95 11.82 -17.23 0.34
CA VAL A 95 12.13 -15.89 0.83
C VAL A 95 12.78 -15.07 -0.29
N TYR A 96 12.10 -14.02 -0.71
CA TYR A 96 12.46 -13.12 -1.80
C TYR A 96 12.83 -11.70 -1.33
N ASP A 97 13.06 -11.50 -0.02
CA ASP A 97 13.25 -10.17 0.58
C ASP A 97 14.41 -9.35 -0.02
N ASN A 98 15.40 -10.06 -0.59
CA ASN A 98 16.55 -9.47 -1.25
C ASN A 98 16.29 -9.09 -2.73
N CYS A 99 15.26 -9.65 -3.37
CA CYS A 99 14.94 -9.36 -4.77
C CYS A 99 14.10 -8.08 -4.85
N LYS A 100 14.77 -6.95 -5.08
CA LYS A 100 14.14 -5.63 -5.14
C LYS A 100 13.98 -5.17 -6.58
N GLU A 101 12.89 -4.46 -6.84
CA GLU A 101 12.64 -3.81 -8.13
C GLU A 101 13.73 -2.77 -8.41
N LEU A 102 14.26 -2.79 -9.63
CA LEU A 102 15.12 -1.74 -10.17
C LEU A 102 14.21 -0.63 -10.67
N ASP A 103 14.06 0.41 -9.85
CA ASP A 103 13.24 1.57 -10.13
C ASP A 103 13.81 2.33 -11.35
N LEU A 104 13.34 1.98 -12.56
CA LEU A 104 13.77 2.63 -13.82
C LEU A 104 13.29 4.10 -13.89
N PHE A 105 12.29 4.43 -13.08
CA PHE A 105 11.83 5.77 -12.80
C PHE A 105 11.90 6.01 -11.29
N PRO A 106 12.95 6.68 -10.77
CA PRO A 106 12.91 7.08 -9.38
C PRO A 106 11.72 8.03 -9.21
N SER A 107 10.69 7.53 -8.53
CA SER A 107 9.77 8.32 -7.72
C SER A 107 8.97 9.46 -8.37
N SER A 108 8.15 9.14 -9.38
CA SER A 108 6.95 9.98 -9.62
C SER A 108 5.98 9.96 -8.42
N VAL A 109 5.97 8.87 -7.65
CA VAL A 109 5.20 8.73 -6.42
C VAL A 109 5.75 9.56 -5.25
N ASP A 110 7.07 9.70 -5.08
CA ASP A 110 7.59 10.54 -3.97
C ASP A 110 7.45 12.02 -4.26
N THR A 111 7.67 12.46 -5.51
CA THR A 111 7.53 13.88 -5.86
C THR A 111 6.11 14.38 -5.67
N GLN A 112 5.12 13.63 -6.14
CA GLN A 112 3.70 13.97 -5.96
C GLN A 112 3.30 13.94 -4.48
N THR A 113 3.71 12.91 -3.73
CA THR A 113 3.40 12.78 -2.30
C THR A 113 4.04 13.90 -1.47
N ASN A 114 5.27 14.30 -1.81
CA ASN A 114 5.97 15.39 -1.14
C ASN A 114 5.29 16.74 -1.35
N ILE A 115 4.80 17.02 -2.57
CA ILE A 115 4.05 18.25 -2.85
C ILE A 115 2.76 18.28 -2.03
N TYR A 116 2.00 17.18 -2.00
CA TYR A 116 0.78 17.09 -1.18
C TYR A 116 1.08 17.22 0.31
N LEU A 117 2.17 16.61 0.80
CA LEU A 117 2.57 16.69 2.20
C LEU A 117 2.83 18.14 2.61
N ILE A 118 3.68 18.85 1.87
CA ILE A 118 4.01 20.25 2.18
C ILE A 118 2.74 21.12 2.13
N GLY A 119 1.92 20.93 1.08
CA GLY A 119 0.66 21.66 0.92
C GLY A 119 -0.29 21.45 2.10
N TYR A 120 -0.53 20.19 2.49
CA TYR A 120 -1.43 19.87 3.58
C TYR A 120 -0.94 20.34 4.94
N ILE A 121 0.38 20.36 5.20
CA ILE A 121 0.92 20.94 6.44
C ILE A 121 0.62 22.44 6.53
N ILE A 122 0.89 23.19 5.46
CA ILE A 122 0.62 24.64 5.41
C ILE A 122 -0.89 24.91 5.53
N SER A 123 -1.72 24.17 4.79
CA SER A 123 -3.18 24.29 4.86
C SER A 123 -3.72 23.94 6.24
N THR A 124 -3.17 22.92 6.91
CA THR A 124 -3.57 22.54 8.26
C THR A 124 -3.28 23.67 9.26
N ILE A 125 -2.09 24.26 9.23
CA ILE A 125 -1.71 25.37 10.12
C ILE A 125 -2.66 26.56 9.91
N THR A 126 -2.90 26.95 8.66
CA THR A 126 -3.77 28.09 8.34
C THR A 126 -5.23 27.84 8.75
N LEU A 127 -5.75 26.63 8.55
CA LEU A 127 -7.10 26.24 8.99
C LEU A 127 -7.25 26.28 10.51
N ILE A 128 -6.23 25.80 11.26
CA ILE A 128 -6.23 25.86 12.73
C ILE A 128 -6.34 27.31 13.20
N VAL A 129 -5.56 28.22 12.61
CA VAL A 129 -5.61 29.65 12.94
C VAL A 129 -6.98 30.24 12.62
N ALA A 130 -7.56 29.92 11.46
CA ALA A 130 -8.88 30.41 11.07
C ALA A 130 -9.99 29.91 12.02
N ILE A 131 -9.99 28.61 12.36
CA ILE A 131 -10.93 28.01 13.32
C ILE A 131 -10.77 28.66 14.69
N PHE A 132 -9.54 28.92 15.13
CA PHE A 132 -9.26 29.59 16.40
C PHE A 132 -9.87 31.01 16.43
N ILE A 133 -9.69 31.80 15.38
CA ILE A 133 -10.26 33.15 15.28
C ILE A 133 -11.79 33.10 15.35
N PHE A 134 -12.44 32.24 14.54
CA PHE A 134 -13.91 32.14 14.51
C PHE A 134 -14.52 31.57 15.80
N THR A 135 -13.78 30.73 16.53
CA THR A 135 -14.23 30.20 17.82
C THR A 135 -14.08 31.22 18.95
N TYR A 136 -12.99 31.98 18.95
CA TYR A 136 -12.66 33.00 19.96
C TYR A 136 -13.64 34.19 19.91
N PHE A 137 -13.86 34.76 18.73
CA PHE A 137 -14.77 35.89 18.57
C PHE A 137 -16.22 35.44 18.43
N LYS A 138 -16.92 35.33 19.56
CA LYS A 138 -18.35 34.93 19.59
C LYS A 138 -19.25 35.83 18.73
N GLU A 139 -18.93 37.12 18.63
CA GLU A 139 -19.61 38.11 17.79
C GLU A 139 -19.60 37.73 16.30
N LEU A 140 -18.60 36.98 15.84
CA LEU A 140 -18.48 36.55 14.44
C LEU A 140 -19.30 35.28 14.14
N ARG A 141 -20.02 34.69 15.10
CA ARG A 141 -20.70 33.40 14.94
C ARG A 141 -22.11 33.54 14.35
N CYS A 142 -22.20 34.11 13.15
CA CYS A 142 -23.43 34.11 12.34
C CYS A 142 -23.67 32.75 11.68
N LEU A 143 -24.89 32.48 11.19
CA LEU A 143 -25.24 31.23 10.50
C LEU A 143 -24.28 30.90 9.33
N ARG A 144 -23.92 31.91 8.53
CA ARG A 144 -22.91 31.79 7.46
C ARG A 144 -21.55 31.33 8.01
N ASN A 145 -21.06 31.97 9.06
CA ASN A 145 -19.76 31.63 9.66
C ASN A 145 -19.79 30.25 10.35
N ILE A 146 -20.95 29.80 10.84
CA ILE A 146 -21.11 28.42 11.34
C ILE A 146 -20.96 27.41 10.19
N ILE A 147 -21.57 27.66 9.02
CA ILE A 147 -21.43 26.78 7.85
C ILE A 147 -19.97 26.73 7.40
N HIS A 148 -19.32 27.88 7.22
CA HIS A 148 -17.90 27.92 6.87
C HIS A 148 -17.05 27.21 7.93
N MET A 149 -17.34 27.37 9.22
CA MET A 149 -16.59 26.70 10.28
C MET A 149 -16.72 25.17 10.21
N ASN A 150 -17.90 24.63 9.88
CA ASN A 150 -18.05 23.17 9.66
C ASN A 150 -17.27 22.69 8.44
N LEU A 151 -17.26 23.46 7.34
CA LEU A 151 -16.41 23.17 6.19
C LEU A 151 -14.92 23.17 6.55
N MET A 152 -14.44 24.18 7.30
CA MET A 152 -13.05 24.23 7.75
C MET A 152 -12.69 23.02 8.63
N TRP A 153 -13.61 22.57 9.50
CA TRP A 153 -13.43 21.34 10.28
C TRP A 153 -13.35 20.09 9.40
N SER A 154 -14.19 19.98 8.36
CA SER A 154 -14.15 18.82 7.45
C SER A 154 -12.81 18.73 6.70
N TYR A 155 -12.26 19.87 6.25
CA TYR A 155 -10.93 19.93 5.65
C TYR A 155 -9.83 19.56 6.63
N LEU A 156 -9.90 20.09 7.87
CA LEU A 156 -8.93 19.77 8.91
C LEU A 156 -8.89 18.26 9.21
N LEU A 157 -10.05 17.61 9.38
CA LEU A 157 -10.14 16.17 9.62
C LEU A 157 -9.59 15.36 8.46
N THR A 158 -9.85 15.79 7.22
CA THR A 158 -9.34 15.13 6.01
C THR A 158 -7.82 15.20 5.94
N TYR A 159 -7.22 16.39 6.14
CA TYR A 159 -5.77 16.56 6.08
C TYR A 159 -5.05 15.82 7.21
N VAL A 160 -5.58 15.88 8.44
CA VAL A 160 -5.05 15.12 9.58
C VAL A 160 -5.11 13.62 9.32
N THR A 161 -6.22 13.11 8.79
CA THR A 161 -6.37 11.68 8.48
C THR A 161 -5.44 11.25 7.36
N TRP A 162 -5.23 12.09 6.34
CA TRP A 162 -4.28 11.82 5.26
C TRP A 162 -2.84 11.74 5.79
N ILE A 163 -2.44 12.67 6.67
CA ILE A 163 -1.12 12.65 7.31
C ILE A 163 -0.93 11.39 8.16
N ILE A 164 -1.94 11.00 8.95
CA ILE A 164 -1.91 9.76 9.75
C ILE A 164 -1.79 8.53 8.84
N PHE A 165 -2.53 8.49 7.73
CA PHE A 165 -2.45 7.40 6.75
C PHE A 165 -1.04 7.30 6.15
N LEU A 166 -0.45 8.43 5.72
CA LEU A 166 0.91 8.46 5.18
C LEU A 166 1.93 7.92 6.18
N ILE A 167 1.84 8.36 7.44
CA ILE A 167 2.71 7.86 8.52
C ILE A 167 2.49 6.35 8.71
N GLY A 168 1.23 5.89 8.76
CA GLY A 168 0.87 4.48 8.96
C GLY A 168 1.38 3.55 7.86
N VAL A 169 1.44 3.98 6.61
CA VAL A 169 2.00 3.19 5.49
C VAL A 169 3.52 3.05 5.60
N ASN A 170 4.21 4.05 6.14
CA ASN A 170 5.66 3.98 6.36
C ASN A 170 6.03 2.98 7.48
N PHE A 171 5.15 2.78 8.46
CA PHE A 171 5.32 1.76 9.49
C PHE A 171 4.82 0.40 8.97
N ARG A 172 5.74 -0.40 8.43
CA ARG A 172 5.53 -1.68 7.73
C ARG A 172 5.04 -2.85 8.61
N GLU A 173 4.32 -2.58 9.69
CA GLU A 173 3.87 -3.55 10.69
C GLU A 173 2.42 -3.98 10.43
N GLN A 174 2.27 -5.00 9.57
CA GLN A 174 1.33 -6.15 9.55
C GLN A 174 -0.08 -6.10 10.18
N MET A 175 -0.66 -4.93 10.48
CA MET A 175 -2.03 -4.82 11.00
C MET A 175 -3.01 -4.49 9.87
N ALA A 176 -3.36 -5.49 9.06
CA ALA A 176 -4.26 -5.34 7.91
C ALA A 176 -5.59 -4.65 8.27
N ILE A 177 -6.13 -4.93 9.46
CA ILE A 177 -7.39 -4.33 9.94
C ILE A 177 -7.25 -2.81 10.14
N MET A 178 -6.13 -2.35 10.72
CA MET A 178 -5.88 -0.93 10.95
C MET A 178 -5.70 -0.16 9.65
N CYS A 179 -5.04 -0.76 8.65
CA CYS A 179 -4.89 -0.17 7.32
C CYS A 179 -6.27 -0.01 6.64
N VAL A 180 -7.10 -1.05 6.64
CA VAL A 180 -8.45 -0.99 6.06
C VAL A 180 -9.31 0.07 6.75
N PHE A 181 -9.25 0.13 8.08
CA PHE A 181 -9.97 1.15 8.86
C PHE A 181 -9.51 2.57 8.50
N LEU A 182 -8.21 2.82 8.46
CA LEU A 182 -7.64 4.14 8.12
C LEU A 182 -7.99 4.57 6.69
N VAL A 183 -7.92 3.66 5.72
CA VAL A 183 -8.30 3.94 4.33
C VAL A 183 -9.79 4.28 4.24
N THR A 184 -10.64 3.52 4.94
CA THR A 184 -12.09 3.78 4.97
C THR A 184 -12.40 5.14 5.58
N LEU A 185 -11.73 5.47 6.69
CA LEU A 185 -11.87 6.74 7.38
C LEU A 185 -11.42 7.92 6.50
N LEU A 186 -10.31 7.76 5.77
CA LEU A 186 -9.82 8.77 4.83
C LEU A 186 -10.85 9.06 3.73
N HIS A 187 -11.42 8.02 3.12
CA HIS A 187 -12.45 8.18 2.08
C HIS A 187 -13.70 8.85 2.64
N TYR A 188 -14.13 8.47 3.84
CA TYR A 188 -15.26 9.09 4.50
C TYR A 188 -15.06 10.59 4.68
N PHE A 189 -13.96 11.03 5.30
CA PHE A 189 -13.72 12.46 5.50
C PHE A 189 -13.58 13.22 4.19
N HIS A 190 -12.93 12.63 3.18
CA HIS A 190 -12.83 13.23 1.86
C HIS A 190 -14.23 13.46 1.24
N ILE A 191 -15.13 12.49 1.33
CA ILE A 191 -16.53 12.63 0.87
C ILE A 191 -17.28 13.70 1.67
N THR A 192 -17.10 13.73 2.99
CA THR A 192 -17.67 14.75 3.88
C THR A 192 -17.26 16.17 3.44
N THR A 193 -16.02 16.39 2.98
CA THR A 193 -15.61 17.73 2.47
C THR A 193 -16.39 18.15 1.22
N PHE A 194 -16.67 17.22 0.30
CA PHE A 194 -17.49 17.50 -0.87
C PHE A 194 -18.93 17.85 -0.51
N PHE A 195 -19.52 17.13 0.45
CA PHE A 195 -20.86 17.44 0.92
C PHE A 195 -20.91 18.80 1.64
N TRP A 196 -19.90 19.15 2.42
CA TRP A 196 -19.84 20.48 3.04
C TRP A 196 -19.68 21.61 2.02
N MET A 197 -18.88 21.42 0.96
CA MET A 197 -18.82 22.37 -0.16
C MET A 197 -20.17 22.50 -0.88
N PHE A 198 -20.86 21.38 -1.08
CA PHE A 198 -22.21 21.38 -1.65
C PHE A 198 -23.20 22.14 -0.76
N VAL A 199 -23.18 21.92 0.55
CA VAL A 199 -24.04 22.62 1.52
C VAL A 199 -23.78 24.13 1.51
N GLU A 200 -22.52 24.55 1.43
CA GLU A 200 -22.16 25.96 1.29
C GLU A 200 -22.71 26.56 -0.02
N GLY A 201 -22.54 25.85 -1.14
CA GLY A 201 -23.07 26.26 -2.44
C GLY A 201 -24.60 26.36 -2.46
N LEU A 202 -25.29 25.38 -1.87
CA LEU A 202 -26.74 25.37 -1.74
C LEU A 202 -27.22 26.52 -0.83
N TYR A 203 -26.50 26.79 0.26
CA TYR A 203 -26.81 27.91 1.15
C TYR A 203 -26.71 29.25 0.42
N LEU A 204 -25.65 29.48 -0.36
CA LEU A 204 -25.51 30.69 -1.18
C LEU A 204 -26.62 30.80 -2.23
N TYR A 205 -26.96 29.71 -2.91
CA TYR A 205 -28.05 29.68 -3.89
C TYR A 205 -29.39 30.09 -3.26
N ILE A 206 -29.74 29.53 -2.11
CA ILE A 206 -30.98 29.85 -1.38
C ILE A 206 -30.96 31.31 -0.92
N LEU A 207 -29.82 31.81 -0.43
CA LEU A 207 -29.65 33.20 -0.03
C LEU A 207 -29.74 34.20 -1.18
N VAL A 208 -29.57 33.78 -2.44
CA VAL A 208 -29.68 34.70 -3.60
C VAL A 208 -31.05 34.60 -4.25
N VAL A 209 -31.56 33.38 -4.45
CA VAL A 209 -32.75 33.13 -5.27
C VAL A 209 -34.04 33.04 -4.45
N ARG A 210 -33.98 32.57 -3.19
CA ARG A 210 -35.15 32.23 -2.37
C ARG A 210 -35.40 33.21 -1.21
N THR A 211 -34.74 34.38 -1.21
CA THR A 211 -34.74 35.39 -0.14
C THR A 211 -36.11 35.90 0.31
N LEU A 212 -37.14 35.75 -0.51
CA LEU A 212 -38.51 36.21 -0.22
C LEU A 212 -39.41 35.14 0.44
N THR A 213 -38.97 33.88 0.53
CA THR A 213 -39.72 32.81 1.18
C THR A 213 -39.21 32.64 2.60
N ARG A 214 -39.98 33.13 3.58
CA ARG A 214 -39.80 32.90 5.02
C ARG A 214 -40.08 31.43 5.35
N GLU A 215 -39.26 30.52 4.85
CA GLU A 215 -39.28 29.10 5.24
C GLU A 215 -38.07 28.81 6.12
N SER A 216 -38.36 28.47 7.37
CA SER A 216 -37.41 28.09 8.40
C SER A 216 -36.82 26.70 8.12
N PHE A 217 -36.01 26.58 7.06
CA PHE A 217 -35.15 25.40 6.91
C PHE A 217 -34.23 25.34 8.12
N LYS A 218 -34.50 24.38 9.01
CA LYS A 218 -33.78 24.23 10.28
C LYS A 218 -32.32 23.92 9.96
N LEU A 219 -31.39 24.69 10.54
CA LEU A 219 -29.93 24.47 10.48
C LEU A 219 -29.52 23.01 10.75
N ARG A 220 -30.33 22.27 11.51
CA ARG A 220 -30.19 20.83 11.76
C ARG A 220 -30.21 19.97 10.49
N VAL A 221 -30.96 20.34 9.46
CA VAL A 221 -31.04 19.59 8.20
C VAL A 221 -29.74 19.73 7.40
N TYR A 222 -29.18 20.95 7.30
CA TYR A 222 -27.88 21.17 6.66
C TYR A 222 -26.74 20.44 7.40
N LEU A 223 -26.76 20.45 8.74
CA LEU A 223 -25.79 19.70 9.54
C LEU A 223 -25.92 18.18 9.36
N ALA A 224 -27.14 17.66 9.24
CA ALA A 224 -27.37 16.24 8.98
C ALA A 224 -26.84 15.83 7.59
N ILE A 225 -27.11 16.64 6.55
CA ILE A 225 -26.63 16.35 5.19
C ILE A 225 -25.11 16.39 5.11
N GLY A 226 -24.47 17.36 5.78
CA GLY A 226 -23.01 17.50 5.72
C GLY A 226 -22.22 16.42 6.46
N TRP A 227 -22.73 15.88 7.57
CA TRP A 227 -21.98 14.93 8.42
C TRP A 227 -22.45 13.49 8.38
N VAL A 228 -23.66 13.18 7.90
CA VAL A 228 -24.23 11.81 7.93
C VAL A 228 -24.10 11.09 6.58
N VAL A 229 -23.86 11.85 5.50
CA VAL A 229 -23.67 11.32 4.14
C VAL A 229 -22.18 11.19 3.86
#